data_AF-A0A142CXT9-F1
#
_entry.id   AF-A0A142CXT9-F1
#
_cell.length_a   1.000
_cell.length_b   1.000
_cell.length_c   1.000
_cell.angle_alpha   90.00
_cell.angle_beta   90.00
_cell.angle_gamma   90.00
#
_symmetry.space_group_name_H-M   'P 1'
#
loop_
_entity.id
_entity.type
_entity.pdbx_description
1 polymer ?
#
loop_
_entity_poly.entity_id
_entity_poly.type
_entity_poly.pdbx_seq_one_letter_code
_entity_poly.pdbx_strand_id
1 'polypeptide(L)'
;MVRLWKSKEEKEIERKIRMRKAKMALKQYINNLENLKRKIFLQGKEAAKLGDEALLKRSAVKYLTLEQRIKQAKRLLLLMEEAEIQRELVKVSAEFIGFSKDVVKSIAEGPGAEDVAKMQVEFEKAMGKVESLEEALNTMIDLTSESILTGEFDAETVEMAESLMTSSAEKDLEPEKRLKEIEEMMKG
;
A
#
# COMPACT_ATOMS: atom_id res chain seq x y z
N MET A 1 -13.15 7.39 -35.75
CA MET A 1 -12.52 6.09 -35.43
C MET A 1 -12.17 6.11 -33.95
N VAL A 2 -12.90 5.36 -33.13
CA VAL A 2 -12.69 5.34 -31.66
C VAL A 2 -11.38 4.60 -31.41
N ARG A 3 -10.38 5.27 -30.81
CA ARG A 3 -9.15 4.61 -30.33
C ARG A 3 -9.54 3.65 -29.21
N LEU A 4 -9.71 2.37 -29.55
CA LEU A 4 -10.09 1.34 -28.59
C LEU A 4 -8.94 0.97 -27.63
N TRP A 5 -7.69 1.36 -27.94
CA TRP A 5 -6.50 0.96 -27.18
C TRP A 5 -5.71 2.20 -26.76
N LYS A 6 -5.55 2.41 -25.44
CA LYS A 6 -4.73 3.49 -24.85
C LYS A 6 -3.24 3.19 -24.99
N SER A 7 -2.41 4.22 -25.16
CA SER A 7 -0.96 4.08 -25.20
C SER A 7 -0.40 3.64 -23.84
N LYS A 8 0.81 3.05 -23.81
CA LYS A 8 1.51 2.71 -22.55
C LYS A 8 1.65 3.95 -21.65
N GLU A 9 1.94 5.09 -22.27
CA GLU A 9 2.10 6.39 -21.61
C GLU A 9 0.77 6.91 -21.03
N GLU A 10 -0.33 6.82 -21.77
CA GLU A 10 -1.67 7.18 -21.30
C GLU A 10 -2.09 6.31 -20.11
N LYS A 11 -1.84 4.99 -20.17
CA LYS A 11 -2.10 4.08 -19.06
C LYS A 11 -1.27 4.43 -17.82
N GLU A 12 -0.01 4.81 -17.99
CA GLU A 12 0.85 5.23 -16.88
C GLU A 12 0.35 6.51 -16.21
N ILE A 13 -0.05 7.51 -17.01
CA ILE A 13 -0.59 8.77 -16.49
C ILE A 13 -1.88 8.51 -15.71
N GLU A 14 -2.79 7.69 -16.24
CA GLU A 14 -4.03 7.33 -15.54
C GLU A 14 -3.78 6.60 -14.23
N ARG A 15 -2.82 5.67 -14.20
CA ARG A 15 -2.41 4.98 -12.96
C ARG A 15 -1.86 5.96 -11.94
N LYS A 16 -0.97 6.88 -12.32
CA LYS A 16 -0.45 7.93 -11.43
C LYS A 16 -1.57 8.80 -10.87
N ILE A 17 -2.56 9.17 -11.69
CA ILE A 17 -3.73 9.94 -11.24
C ILE A 17 -4.59 9.13 -10.27
N ARG A 18 -4.88 7.87 -10.59
CA ARG A 18 -5.70 6.96 -9.76
C ARG A 18 -5.05 6.76 -8.39
N MET A 19 -3.76 6.45 -8.38
CA MET A 19 -2.97 6.28 -7.16
C MET A 19 -2.97 7.55 -6.30
N ARG A 20 -2.75 8.73 -6.92
CA ARG A 20 -2.82 10.00 -6.21
C ARG A 20 -4.19 10.23 -5.56
N LYS A 21 -5.28 9.96 -6.30
CA LYS A 21 -6.65 10.07 -5.79
C LYS A 21 -6.90 9.09 -4.63
N ALA A 22 -6.47 7.84 -4.77
CA ALA A 22 -6.62 6.83 -3.73
C ALA A 22 -5.84 7.21 -2.45
N LYS A 23 -4.59 7.67 -2.57
CA LYS A 23 -3.83 8.21 -1.42
C LYS A 23 -4.52 9.39 -0.76
N MET A 24 -5.10 10.31 -1.55
CA MET A 24 -5.87 11.44 -1.00
C MET A 24 -7.12 10.97 -0.24
N ALA A 25 -7.87 10.02 -0.81
CA ALA A 25 -9.03 9.43 -0.17
C ALA A 25 -8.66 8.71 1.14
N LEU A 26 -7.57 7.94 1.14
CA LEU A 26 -7.08 7.25 2.32
C LEU A 26 -6.59 8.23 3.41
N LYS A 27 -5.89 9.30 3.03
CA LYS A 27 -5.50 10.37 3.96
C LYS A 27 -6.73 11.06 4.57
N GLN A 28 -7.75 11.34 3.76
CA GLN A 28 -9.01 11.90 4.26
C GLN A 28 -9.73 10.93 5.20
N TYR A 29 -9.75 9.63 4.88
CA TYR A 29 -10.30 8.59 5.74
C TYR A 29 -9.58 8.53 7.10
N ILE A 30 -8.23 8.56 7.12
CA ILE A 30 -7.43 8.63 8.35
C ILE A 30 -7.80 9.87 9.17
N ASN A 31 -7.86 11.04 8.54
CA ASN A 31 -8.25 12.29 9.23
C ASN A 31 -9.66 12.20 9.84
N ASN A 32 -10.61 11.59 9.12
CA ASN A 32 -11.96 11.38 9.62
C ASN A 32 -11.98 10.44 10.84
N LEU A 33 -11.21 9.35 10.81
CA LEU A 33 -11.05 8.45 11.95
C LEU A 33 -10.41 9.14 13.16
N GLU A 34 -9.37 9.95 12.96
CA GLU A 34 -8.72 10.71 14.04
C GLU A 34 -9.68 11.72 14.70
N ASN A 35 -10.52 12.38 13.90
CA ASN A 35 -11.56 13.27 14.40
C ASN A 35 -12.63 12.50 15.20
N LEU A 36 -13.09 11.34 14.72
CA LEU A 36 -14.02 10.48 15.47
C LEU A 36 -13.40 9.99 16.78
N LYS A 37 -12.12 9.59 16.75
CA LYS A 37 -11.39 9.14 17.95
C LYS A 37 -11.37 10.23 19.01
N ARG A 38 -11.11 11.48 18.62
CA ARG A 38 -11.16 12.64 19.53
C ARG A 38 -12.55 12.86 20.12
N LYS A 39 -13.61 12.76 19.32
CA LYS A 39 -15.00 12.91 19.79
C LYS A 39 -15.38 11.82 20.81
N ILE A 40 -15.05 10.57 20.52
CA ILE A 40 -15.28 9.44 21.42
C ILE A 40 -14.50 9.62 22.73
N PHE A 41 -13.26 10.12 22.65
CA PHE A 41 -12.48 10.41 23.85
C PHE A 41 -13.17 11.43 24.76
N LEU A 42 -13.63 12.55 24.21
CA LEU A 42 -14.34 13.58 24.98
C LEU A 42 -15.66 13.04 25.56
N GLN A 43 -16.42 12.23 24.80
CA GLN A 43 -17.62 11.56 25.33
C GLN A 43 -17.30 10.63 26.50
N GLY A 44 -16.19 9.90 26.43
CA GLY A 44 -15.71 9.06 27.53
C GLY A 44 -15.35 9.88 28.78
N LYS A 45 -14.68 11.04 28.61
CA LYS A 45 -14.39 11.95 29.74
C LYS A 45 -15.67 12.45 30.42
N GLU A 46 -16.68 12.82 29.64
CA GLU A 46 -17.96 13.26 30.20
C GLU A 46 -18.70 12.11 30.90
N ALA A 47 -18.67 10.90 30.35
CA ALA A 47 -19.22 9.71 31.02
C ALA A 47 -18.56 9.45 32.37
N ALA A 48 -17.22 9.57 32.45
CA ALA A 48 -16.47 9.44 33.69
C ALA A 48 -16.89 10.49 34.74
N LYS A 49 -17.06 11.76 34.34
CA LYS A 49 -17.53 12.83 35.23
C LYS A 49 -18.94 12.58 35.78
N LEU A 50 -19.79 11.95 34.98
CA LEU A 50 -21.16 11.59 35.37
C LEU A 50 -21.25 10.29 36.20
N GLY A 51 -20.13 9.55 36.35
CA GLY A 51 -20.12 8.25 37.00
C GLY A 51 -20.78 7.14 36.19
N ASP A 52 -21.01 7.33 34.88
CA ASP A 52 -21.57 6.31 34.00
C ASP A 52 -20.47 5.38 33.47
N GLU A 53 -20.11 4.39 34.31
CA GLU A 53 -19.08 3.39 34.02
C GLU A 53 -19.40 2.56 32.75
N ALA A 54 -20.68 2.31 32.47
CA ALA A 54 -21.09 1.55 31.28
C ALA A 54 -20.87 2.36 29.99
N LEU A 55 -21.13 3.66 30.02
CA LEU A 55 -20.85 4.55 28.90
C LEU A 55 -19.35 4.82 28.74
N LEU A 56 -18.60 4.93 29.85
CA LEU A 56 -17.14 5.04 29.84
C LEU A 56 -16.51 3.84 29.13
N LYS A 57 -16.82 2.62 29.58
CA LYS A 57 -16.29 1.38 28.98
C LYS A 57 -16.64 1.25 27.50
N ARG A 58 -17.88 1.56 27.11
CA ARG A 58 -18.29 1.57 25.69
C ARG A 58 -17.51 2.58 24.85
N SER A 59 -17.19 3.75 25.43
CA SER A 59 -16.38 4.78 24.76
C SER A 59 -14.92 4.34 24.62
N ALA A 60 -14.35 3.70 25.64
CA ALA A 60 -13.00 3.15 25.60
C ALA A 60 -12.85 2.05 24.53
N VAL A 61 -13.82 1.13 24.41
CA VAL A 61 -13.82 0.10 23.34
C VAL A 61 -13.86 0.74 21.96
N LYS A 62 -14.75 1.72 21.74
CA LYS A 62 -14.83 2.45 20.46
C LYS A 62 -13.53 3.18 20.14
N TYR A 63 -12.89 3.78 21.15
CA TYR A 63 -11.60 4.45 20.99
C TYR A 63 -10.53 3.46 20.51
N LEU A 64 -10.42 2.29 21.16
CA LEU A 64 -9.47 1.25 20.81
C LEU A 64 -9.69 0.74 19.38
N THR A 65 -10.94 0.49 18.98
CA THR A 65 -11.27 0.11 17.60
C THR A 65 -10.85 1.17 16.59
N LEU A 66 -11.05 2.46 16.90
CA LEU A 66 -10.62 3.54 16.02
C LEU A 66 -9.09 3.64 15.94
N GLU A 67 -8.36 3.42 17.05
CA GLU A 67 -6.90 3.38 17.07
C GLU A 67 -6.35 2.27 16.17
N GLN A 68 -6.92 1.07 16.24
CA GLN A 68 -6.58 -0.06 15.37
C GLN A 68 -6.85 0.25 13.89
N ARG A 69 -8.02 0.79 13.56
CA ARG A 69 -8.37 1.18 12.18
C ARG A 69 -7.44 2.26 11.62
N ILE A 70 -7.05 3.24 12.44
CA ILE A 70 -6.06 4.27 12.05
C ILE A 70 -4.71 3.61 11.76
N LYS A 71 -4.26 2.68 12.62
CA LYS A 71 -3.00 1.94 12.41
C LYS A 71 -3.02 1.15 11.11
N GLN A 72 -4.10 0.42 10.84
CA GLN A 72 -4.30 -0.33 9.60
C GLN A 72 -4.30 0.58 8.36
N ALA A 73 -5.03 1.70 8.40
CA ALA A 73 -5.08 2.64 7.28
C ALA A 73 -3.73 3.33 7.03
N LYS A 74 -2.96 3.66 8.08
CA LYS A 74 -1.59 4.18 7.96
C LYS A 74 -0.64 3.14 7.35
N ARG A 75 -0.76 1.86 7.75
CA ARG A 75 0.02 0.76 7.15
C ARG A 75 -0.29 0.63 5.65
N LEU A 76 -1.57 0.67 5.27
CA LEU A 76 -1.97 0.62 3.86
C LEU A 76 -1.38 1.80 3.06
N LEU A 77 -1.38 3.00 3.62
CA LEU A 77 -0.77 4.17 2.98
C LEU A 77 0.73 3.97 2.73
N LEU A 78 1.46 3.42 3.72
CA LEU A 78 2.89 3.11 3.57
C LEU A 78 3.12 2.05 2.48
N LEU A 79 2.30 1.01 2.42
CA LEU A 79 2.40 -0.04 1.39
C LEU A 79 2.16 0.52 -0.02
N MET A 80 1.22 1.47 -0.17
CA MET A 80 1.00 2.14 -1.46
C MET A 80 2.22 2.96 -1.88
N GLU A 81 2.88 3.64 -0.95
CA GLU A 81 4.12 4.39 -1.20
C GLU A 81 5.28 3.45 -1.55
N GLU A 82 5.39 2.31 -0.85
CA GLU A 82 6.38 1.28 -1.15
C GLU A 82 6.19 0.68 -2.55
N ALA A 83 4.95 0.37 -2.95
CA ALA A 83 4.64 -0.15 -4.28
C ALA A 83 5.01 0.85 -5.39
N GLU A 84 4.83 2.16 -5.15
CA GLU A 84 5.29 3.20 -6.08
C GLU A 84 6.82 3.22 -6.20
N ILE A 85 7.55 3.13 -5.08
CA ILE A 85 9.02 3.09 -5.06
C ILE A 85 9.53 1.83 -5.77
N GLN A 86 8.94 0.66 -5.48
CA GLN A 86 9.31 -0.60 -6.14
C GLN A 86 9.09 -0.52 -7.65
N ARG A 87 7.99 0.10 -8.12
CA ARG A 87 7.76 0.32 -9.55
C ARG A 87 8.84 1.21 -10.17
N GLU A 88 9.20 2.31 -9.50
CA GLU A 88 10.27 3.18 -9.97
C GLU A 88 11.61 2.44 -10.05
N LEU A 89 11.92 1.61 -9.05
CA LEU A 89 13.12 0.77 -9.06
C LEU A 89 13.12 -0.22 -10.22
N VAL A 90 11.98 -0.85 -10.53
CA VAL A 90 11.82 -1.76 -11.67
C VAL A 90 12.08 -1.03 -12.99
N LYS A 91 11.60 0.20 -13.15
CA LYS A 91 11.86 1.03 -14.33
C LYS A 91 13.34 1.39 -14.48
N VAL A 92 13.98 1.86 -13.41
CA VAL A 92 15.41 2.16 -13.41
C VAL A 92 16.23 0.90 -13.74
N SER A 93 15.81 -0.26 -13.23
CA SER A 93 16.44 -1.55 -13.56
C SER A 93 16.25 -1.92 -15.04
N ALA A 94 15.07 -1.68 -15.62
CA ALA A 94 14.80 -1.90 -17.04
C ALA A 94 15.69 -1.01 -17.92
N GLU A 95 15.85 0.27 -17.56
CA GLU A 95 16.73 1.21 -18.27
C GLU A 95 18.19 0.76 -18.21
N PHE A 96 18.69 0.34 -17.04
CA PHE A 96 20.04 -0.19 -16.89
C PHE A 96 20.29 -1.45 -17.72
N ILE A 97 19.31 -2.38 -17.76
CA ILE A 97 19.39 -3.58 -18.60
C ILE A 97 19.39 -3.21 -20.09
N GLY A 98 18.56 -2.24 -20.50
CA GLY A 98 18.54 -1.71 -21.87
C GLY A 98 19.89 -1.13 -22.28
N PHE A 99 20.45 -0.25 -21.44
CA PHE A 99 21.79 0.29 -21.64
C PHE A 99 22.85 -0.82 -21.75
N SER A 100 22.78 -1.83 -20.88
CA SER A 100 23.70 -2.98 -20.90
C SER A 100 23.59 -3.75 -22.23
N LYS A 101 22.38 -3.94 -22.77
CA LYS A 101 22.15 -4.57 -24.08
C LYS A 101 22.83 -3.78 -25.21
N ASP A 102 22.74 -2.46 -25.18
CA ASP A 102 23.34 -1.60 -26.20
C ASP A 102 24.88 -1.68 -26.17
N VAL A 103 25.47 -1.69 -24.97
CA VAL A 103 26.90 -1.92 -24.77
C VAL A 103 27.32 -3.28 -25.34
N VAL A 104 26.58 -4.35 -25.01
CA VAL A 104 26.90 -5.70 -25.49
C VAL A 104 26.82 -5.80 -27.01
N LYS A 105 25.79 -5.22 -27.62
CA LYS A 105 25.67 -5.15 -29.08
C LYS A 105 26.83 -4.41 -29.72
N SER A 106 27.30 -3.31 -29.11
CA SER A 106 28.45 -2.57 -29.63
C SER A 106 29.76 -3.36 -29.59
N ILE A 107 29.90 -4.31 -28.65
CA ILE A 107 31.08 -5.18 -28.52
C ILE A 107 30.97 -6.43 -29.41
N ALA A 108 29.73 -6.88 -29.70
CA ALA A 108 29.42 -8.04 -30.53
C ALA A 108 29.96 -7.97 -31.97
N GLU A 109 30.33 -6.78 -32.44
CA GLU A 109 30.93 -6.56 -33.77
C GLU A 109 32.39 -7.07 -33.86
N GLY A 110 32.99 -7.57 -32.76
CA GLY A 110 34.33 -8.17 -32.70
C GLY A 110 34.36 -9.71 -32.63
N PRO A 111 35.55 -10.35 -32.80
CA PRO A 111 35.68 -11.81 -32.81
C PRO A 111 35.36 -12.43 -31.43
N GLY A 112 34.22 -13.12 -31.30
CA GLY A 112 33.76 -13.77 -30.07
C GLY A 112 32.27 -14.15 -30.06
N ALA A 113 31.69 -14.43 -31.23
CA ALA A 113 30.24 -14.43 -31.48
C ALA A 113 29.40 -15.41 -30.62
N GLU A 114 29.99 -16.51 -30.14
CA GLU A 114 29.25 -17.54 -29.41
C GLU A 114 28.97 -17.15 -27.94
N ASP A 115 29.95 -16.54 -27.26
CA ASP A 115 29.78 -16.05 -25.88
C ASP A 115 28.86 -14.82 -25.84
N VAL A 116 28.94 -13.96 -26.86
CA VAL A 116 28.08 -12.78 -26.98
C VAL A 116 26.63 -13.18 -27.28
N ALA A 117 26.39 -14.20 -28.10
CA ALA A 117 25.04 -14.72 -28.35
C ALA A 117 24.39 -15.30 -27.09
N LYS A 118 25.14 -16.04 -26.26
CA LYS A 118 24.65 -16.53 -24.96
C LYS A 118 24.31 -15.37 -24.02
N MET A 119 25.15 -14.34 -23.97
CA MET A 119 24.89 -13.15 -23.18
C MET A 119 23.59 -12.47 -23.63
N GLN A 120 23.38 -12.31 -24.94
CA GLN A 120 22.15 -11.73 -25.49
C GLN A 120 20.89 -12.49 -25.04
N VAL A 121 20.91 -13.83 -25.08
CA VAL A 121 19.77 -14.66 -24.67
C VAL A 121 19.47 -14.51 -23.18
N GLU A 122 20.48 -14.51 -22.31
CA GLU A 122 20.27 -14.30 -20.87
C GLU A 122 19.78 -12.87 -20.56
N PHE A 123 20.23 -11.86 -21.32
CA PHE A 123 19.70 -10.50 -21.21
C PHE A 123 18.23 -10.39 -21.63
N GLU A 124 17.83 -11.04 -22.72
CA GLU A 124 16.42 -11.07 -23.15
C GLU A 124 15.53 -11.75 -22.10
N LYS A 125 16.01 -12.84 -21.46
CA LYS A 125 15.32 -13.46 -20.32
C LYS A 125 15.20 -12.52 -19.12
N ALA A 126 16.26 -11.79 -18.79
CA ALA A 126 16.25 -10.83 -17.68
C ALA A 126 15.24 -9.70 -17.94
N MET A 127 15.18 -9.18 -19.16
CA MET A 127 14.18 -8.18 -19.56
C MET A 127 12.74 -8.69 -19.40
N GLY A 128 12.45 -9.91 -19.89
CA GLY A 128 11.10 -10.48 -19.76
C GLY A 128 10.65 -10.63 -18.31
N LYS A 129 11.57 -10.96 -17.39
CA LYS A 129 11.28 -10.99 -15.94
C LYS A 129 10.94 -9.60 -15.40
N VAL A 130 11.69 -8.57 -15.78
CA VAL A 130 11.43 -7.19 -15.35
C VAL A 130 10.08 -6.67 -15.86
N GLU A 131 9.73 -6.95 -17.12
CA GLU A 131 8.43 -6.58 -17.68
C GLU A 131 7.27 -7.27 -16.93
N SER A 132 7.42 -8.57 -16.62
CA SER A 132 6.40 -9.30 -15.84
C SER A 132 6.24 -8.76 -14.41
N LEU A 133 7.34 -8.35 -13.78
CA LEU A 133 7.32 -7.73 -12.45
C LEU A 133 6.64 -6.36 -12.47
N GLU A 134 6.91 -5.55 -13.50
CA GLU A 134 6.22 -4.27 -13.70
C GLU A 134 4.70 -4.47 -13.82
N GLU A 135 4.25 -5.50 -14.57
CA GLU A 135 2.83 -5.83 -14.72
C GLU A 135 2.18 -6.32 -13.42
N ALA A 136 2.88 -7.12 -12.62
CA ALA A 136 2.40 -7.57 -11.32
C ALA A 136 2.20 -6.40 -10.34
N LEU A 137 3.20 -5.51 -10.24
CA LEU A 137 3.11 -4.29 -9.41
C LEU A 137 1.97 -3.38 -9.87
N ASN A 138 1.79 -3.26 -11.18
CA ASN A 138 0.70 -2.50 -11.79
C ASN A 138 -0.69 -3.03 -11.39
N THR A 139 -0.87 -4.35 -11.38
CA THR A 139 -2.13 -4.98 -10.99
C THR A 139 -2.43 -4.74 -9.51
N MET A 140 -1.43 -4.89 -8.64
CA MET A 140 -1.57 -4.61 -7.20
C MET A 140 -2.00 -3.15 -6.93
N ILE A 141 -1.36 -2.19 -7.61
CA ILE A 141 -1.69 -0.77 -7.50
C ILE A 141 -3.15 -0.50 -7.90
N ASP A 142 -3.63 -1.15 -8.96
CA ASP A 142 -4.99 -0.95 -9.45
C ASP A 142 -6.02 -1.50 -8.46
N LEU A 143 -5.83 -2.74 -7.97
CA LEU A 143 -6.71 -3.40 -7.00
C LEU A 143 -6.83 -2.61 -5.69
N THR A 144 -5.70 -2.17 -5.16
CA THR A 144 -5.66 -1.38 -3.91
C THR A 144 -6.27 0.01 -4.10
N SER A 145 -6.02 0.65 -5.24
CA SER A 145 -6.58 1.98 -5.52
C SER A 145 -8.10 1.93 -5.70
N GLU A 146 -8.62 0.89 -6.36
CA GLU A 146 -10.04 0.76 -6.64
C GLU A 146 -10.85 0.54 -5.36
N SER A 147 -10.43 -0.39 -4.50
CA SER A 147 -11.07 -0.67 -3.21
C SER A 147 -11.17 0.56 -2.30
N ILE A 148 -10.14 1.41 -2.32
CA ILE A 148 -10.13 2.67 -1.54
C ILE A 148 -11.12 3.70 -2.12
N LEU A 149 -11.23 3.77 -3.46
CA LEU A 149 -12.09 4.74 -4.13
C LEU A 149 -13.57 4.35 -4.06
N THR A 150 -13.89 3.06 -4.09
CA THR A 150 -15.25 2.54 -3.95
C THR A 150 -15.69 2.44 -2.49
N GLY A 151 -14.73 2.36 -1.55
CA GLY A 151 -15.01 2.09 -0.14
C GLY A 151 -15.44 0.64 0.13
N GLU A 152 -15.41 -0.21 -0.89
CA GLU A 152 -15.63 -1.65 -0.80
C GLU A 152 -14.26 -2.31 -0.61
N PHE A 153 -13.92 -2.61 0.64
CA PHE A 153 -12.83 -3.51 0.94
C PHE A 153 -13.37 -4.93 0.80
N ASP A 154 -13.32 -5.52 -0.40
CA ASP A 154 -13.71 -6.92 -0.54
C ASP A 154 -12.75 -7.82 0.25
N ALA A 155 -13.26 -8.95 0.73
CA ALA A 155 -12.51 -9.85 1.59
C ALA A 155 -11.25 -10.42 0.91
N GLU A 156 -11.24 -10.46 -0.43
CA GLU A 156 -10.17 -11.04 -1.25
C GLU A 156 -8.98 -10.08 -1.41
N THR A 157 -9.25 -8.78 -1.55
CA THR A 157 -8.25 -7.70 -1.54
C THR A 157 -7.69 -7.50 -0.14
N VAL A 158 -8.55 -7.64 0.88
CA VAL A 158 -8.12 -7.67 2.27
C VAL A 158 -7.25 -8.89 2.53
N GLU A 159 -7.63 -10.10 2.13
CA GLU A 159 -6.83 -11.32 2.26
C GLU A 159 -5.50 -11.25 1.49
N MET A 160 -5.49 -10.68 0.29
CA MET A 160 -4.26 -10.52 -0.48
C MET A 160 -3.31 -9.51 0.18
N ALA A 161 -3.86 -8.42 0.74
CA ALA A 161 -3.10 -7.52 1.59
C ALA A 161 -2.69 -8.21 2.90
N GLU A 162 -3.55 -9.03 3.51
CA GLU A 162 -3.30 -9.73 4.78
C GLU A 162 -2.22 -10.83 4.65
N SER A 163 -2.22 -11.53 3.52
CA SER A 163 -1.21 -12.50 3.07
C SER A 163 0.17 -11.85 2.91
N LEU A 164 0.22 -10.64 2.33
CA LEU A 164 1.43 -9.81 2.32
C LEU A 164 1.78 -9.27 3.73
N MET A 165 0.79 -9.14 4.62
CA MET A 165 0.92 -8.61 5.98
C MET A 165 1.26 -9.65 7.07
N THR A 166 1.13 -10.96 6.83
CA THR A 166 1.32 -12.00 7.87
C THR A 166 2.80 -12.30 8.18
N SER A 167 3.73 -11.66 7.47
CA SER A 167 5.18 -11.68 7.79
C SER A 167 5.55 -10.72 8.93
N SER A 168 4.61 -9.96 9.50
CA SER A 168 4.91 -8.89 10.46
C SER A 168 3.90 -8.77 11.62
N ALA A 169 3.14 -9.83 11.91
CA ALA A 169 2.18 -9.84 13.01
C ALA A 169 2.62 -10.76 14.17
N GLU A 170 3.44 -10.26 15.08
CA GLU A 170 3.49 -10.66 16.50
C GLU A 170 4.06 -9.47 17.31
N LYS A 171 3.58 -9.00 18.47
CA LYS A 171 2.40 -9.20 19.33
C LYS A 171 2.26 -7.86 20.05
N ASP A 172 1.28 -7.03 19.68
CA ASP A 172 1.00 -5.85 20.52
C ASP A 172 0.27 -6.31 21.79
N LEU A 173 0.71 -5.75 22.92
CA LEU A 173 0.28 -6.01 24.30
C LEU A 173 -1.22 -6.32 24.45
N GLU A 174 -1.52 -7.31 25.31
CA GLU A 174 -2.87 -7.84 25.60
C GLU A 174 -3.97 -6.76 25.53
N PRO A 175 -5.00 -6.93 24.67
CA PRO A 175 -6.06 -5.94 24.44
C PRO A 175 -6.72 -5.40 25.71
N GLU A 176 -6.78 -6.22 26.76
CA GLU A 176 -7.33 -5.85 28.07
C GLU A 176 -6.49 -4.81 28.82
N LYS A 177 -5.16 -4.87 28.72
CA LYS A 177 -4.27 -3.87 29.34
C LYS A 177 -4.42 -2.52 28.66
N ARG A 178 -4.45 -2.53 27.33
CA ARG A 178 -4.63 -1.30 26.55
C ARG A 178 -6.00 -0.66 26.77
N LEU A 179 -7.05 -1.47 26.92
CA LEU A 179 -8.38 -0.97 27.26
C LEU A 179 -8.40 -0.26 28.62
N LYS A 180 -7.78 -0.86 29.65
CA LYS A 180 -7.67 -0.24 30.98
C LYS A 180 -6.90 1.08 30.94
N GLU A 181 -5.79 1.15 30.21
CA GLU A 181 -5.04 2.41 30.03
C GLU A 181 -5.92 3.51 29.42
N ILE A 182 -6.73 3.17 28.42
CA ILE A 182 -7.64 4.12 27.77
C ILE A 182 -8.72 4.60 28.74
N GLU A 183 -9.29 3.71 29.55
CA GLU A 183 -10.26 4.07 30.60
C GLU A 183 -9.65 5.05 31.61
N GLU A 184 -8.43 4.78 32.09
CA GLU A 184 -7.72 5.66 33.02
C GLU A 184 -7.37 7.02 32.40
N MET A 185 -6.95 7.04 31.13
CA MET A 185 -6.72 8.29 30.38
C MET A 185 -7.97 9.17 30.24
N MET A 186 -9.17 8.57 30.26
CA MET A 186 -10.43 9.30 30.19
C MET A 186 -10.89 9.83 31.55
N LYS A 187 -10.48 9.16 32.65
CA LYS A 187 -10.78 9.56 34.03
C LYS A 187 -9.89 10.72 34.53
N GLY A 188 -8.63 10.79 34.09
CA GLY A 188 -7.73 11.93 34.32
C GLY A 188 -8.05 13.12 33.44
#